data_AF-A0A2D7YP34-F1
#
_entry.id   AF-A0A2D7YP34-F1
#
_cell.length_a   1.000
_cell.length_b   1.000
_cell.length_c   1.000
_cell.angle_alpha   90.00
_cell.angle_beta   90.00
_cell.angle_gamma   90.00
#
_symmetry.space_group_name_H-M   'P 1'
#
loop_
_entity.id
_entity.type
_entity.pdbx_description
1 polymer ?
#
loop_
_entity_poly.entity_id
_entity_poly.type
_entity_poly.pdbx_seq_one_letter_code
_entity_poly.pdbx_strand_id
1 'polypeptide(L)'
;WTMKKVKLAQLSDAPINEWTYKYALPSDILGNPKAVFNTSAIGGLPVRDFEIYAGGLYTDYTDVWIDYQFRPEASLFPQYFVRLLKTALAAEFAEPITDQITKADYFHNRAYGSPSDNMRGGLVRVAINIDGQDRPSQQIQEFPITDVR
;
A
#
# COMPACT_ATOMS: atom_id res chain seq x y z
N TRP A 1 7.56 -4.70 5.11
CA TRP A 1 8.11 -5.53 4.02
C TRP A 1 7.67 -5.07 2.62
N THR A 2 6.49 -4.46 2.41
CA THR A 2 6.03 -3.98 1.08
C THR A 2 6.30 -2.50 0.77
N MET A 3 7.00 -1.76 1.63
CA MET A 3 7.21 -0.32 1.46
C MET A 3 8.59 -0.04 0.89
N LYS A 4 8.68 0.87 -0.08
CA LYS A 4 9.93 1.29 -0.71
C LYS A 4 9.96 2.80 -0.93
N LYS A 5 11.15 3.39 -0.83
CA LYS A 5 11.43 4.77 -1.22
C LYS A 5 12.20 4.79 -2.54
N VAL A 6 11.84 5.67 -3.47
CA VAL A 6 12.56 5.82 -4.74
C VAL A 6 12.53 7.26 -5.22
N LYS A 7 13.62 7.70 -5.89
CA LYS A 7 13.63 8.93 -6.68
C LYS A 7 12.94 8.69 -8.01
N LEU A 8 12.00 9.53 -8.38
CA LEU A 8 11.31 9.40 -9.67
C LEU A 8 12.16 9.97 -10.81
N ALA A 9 12.00 9.36 -11.99
CA ALA A 9 12.53 9.89 -13.23
C ALA A 9 11.54 10.89 -13.82
N GLN A 10 12.03 12.10 -14.11
CA GLN A 10 11.25 13.11 -14.81
C GLN A 10 11.04 12.70 -16.27
N LEU A 11 9.84 12.91 -16.78
CA LEU A 11 9.49 12.70 -18.17
C LEU A 11 9.71 13.99 -18.97
N SER A 12 10.05 13.84 -20.25
CA SER A 12 10.27 14.99 -21.16
C SER A 12 8.98 15.66 -21.61
N ASP A 13 7.82 15.01 -21.42
CA ASP A 13 6.53 15.54 -21.86
C ASP A 13 6.09 16.69 -20.95
N ALA A 14 5.89 17.86 -21.55
CA ALA A 14 5.31 19.00 -20.85
C ALA A 14 3.85 18.69 -20.44
N PRO A 15 3.48 18.90 -19.18
CA PRO A 15 2.09 18.79 -18.75
C PRO A 15 1.19 19.80 -19.48
N ILE A 16 -0.09 19.46 -19.64
CA ILE A 16 -1.13 20.35 -20.18
C ILE A 16 -1.84 21.13 -19.05
N ASN A 17 -1.63 20.72 -17.80
CA ASN A 17 -2.28 21.27 -16.60
C ASN A 17 -1.39 22.33 -15.91
N GLU A 18 -1.79 22.75 -14.71
CA GLU A 18 -1.16 23.80 -13.90
C GLU A 18 0.26 23.49 -13.40
N TRP A 19 0.79 22.29 -13.66
CA TRP A 19 2.08 21.83 -13.16
C TRP A 19 3.19 21.94 -14.21
N THR A 20 4.41 22.20 -13.74
CA THR A 20 5.58 22.37 -14.60
C THR A 20 6.18 21.04 -15.06
N TYR A 21 6.14 20.00 -14.21
CA TYR A 21 6.84 18.74 -14.46
C TYR A 21 5.95 17.51 -14.30
N LYS A 22 6.32 16.45 -15.02
CA LYS A 22 5.70 15.13 -14.97
C LYS A 22 6.75 14.07 -14.63
N TYR A 23 6.38 13.13 -13.77
CA TYR A 23 7.21 12.01 -13.33
C TYR A 23 6.52 10.68 -13.59
N ALA A 24 7.30 9.68 -14.01
CA ALA A 24 6.82 8.32 -14.17
C ALA A 24 6.70 7.62 -12.81
N LEU A 25 5.55 7.03 -12.51
CA LEU A 25 5.42 6.16 -11.34
C LEU A 25 6.09 4.79 -11.61
N PRO A 26 6.63 4.13 -10.56
CA PRO A 26 7.19 2.78 -10.70
C PRO A 26 6.14 1.79 -11.21
N SER A 27 6.51 0.88 -12.12
CA SER A 27 5.59 -0.11 -12.69
C SER A 27 5.11 -1.16 -11.68
N ASP A 28 5.84 -1.33 -10.58
CA ASP A 28 5.53 -2.24 -9.49
C ASP A 28 4.68 -1.60 -8.38
N ILE A 29 4.26 -0.34 -8.53
CA ILE A 29 3.45 0.36 -7.54
C ILE A 29 2.07 -0.28 -7.37
N LEU A 30 1.64 -0.43 -6.12
CA LEU A 30 0.31 -0.84 -5.73
C LEU A 30 -0.47 0.38 -5.21
N GLY A 31 -1.37 0.89 -6.04
CA GLY A 31 -2.18 2.08 -5.75
C GLY A 31 -1.39 3.39 -5.87
N ASN A 32 -1.80 4.40 -5.10
CA ASN A 32 -1.11 5.70 -5.09
C ASN A 32 0.07 5.71 -4.11
N PRO A 33 1.08 6.59 -4.33
CA PRO A 33 2.11 6.91 -3.35
C PRO A 33 1.53 7.20 -1.97
N LYS A 34 2.22 6.77 -0.92
CA LYS A 34 1.86 7.03 0.47
C LYS A 34 2.40 8.36 0.98
N ALA A 35 3.53 8.80 0.43
CA ALA A 35 4.12 10.11 0.68
C ALA A 35 4.96 10.55 -0.52
N VAL A 36 5.05 11.86 -0.72
CA VAL A 36 5.84 12.51 -1.79
C VAL A 36 6.77 13.50 -1.12
N PHE A 37 8.01 13.61 -1.59
CA PHE A 37 9.04 14.48 -1.03
C PHE A 37 9.74 15.22 -2.16
N ASN A 38 10.11 16.47 -1.91
CA ASN A 38 10.88 17.32 -2.84
C ASN A 38 12.37 17.40 -2.47
N THR A 39 12.83 16.65 -1.47
CA THR A 39 14.21 16.65 -0.99
C THR A 39 14.67 15.26 -0.57
N SER A 40 15.98 15.02 -0.68
CA SER A 40 16.66 13.82 -0.15
C SER A 40 17.17 14.00 1.28
N ALA A 41 16.99 15.19 1.87
CA ALA A 41 17.48 15.49 3.21
C ALA A 41 16.83 14.61 4.28
N ILE A 42 17.63 14.22 5.28
CA ILE A 42 17.15 13.51 6.46
C ILE A 42 16.17 14.42 7.20
N GLY A 43 14.98 13.90 7.50
CA GLY A 43 13.92 14.67 8.18
C GLY A 43 13.10 15.57 7.26
N GLY A 44 13.23 15.44 5.93
CA GLY A 44 12.35 16.11 4.98
C GLY A 44 10.88 15.75 5.21
N LEU A 45 10.02 16.76 5.18
CA LEU A 45 8.57 16.60 5.33
C LEU A 45 7.93 16.22 3.99
N PRO A 46 6.83 15.45 4.01
CA PRO A 46 6.11 15.13 2.80
C PRO A 46 5.40 16.37 2.26
N VAL A 47 5.51 16.60 0.96
CA VAL A 47 4.84 17.69 0.24
C VAL A 47 3.44 17.26 -0.21
N ARG A 48 2.57 18.24 -0.47
CA ARG A 48 1.19 18.02 -0.94
C ARG A 48 0.88 18.69 -2.28
N ASP A 49 1.78 19.54 -2.77
CA ASP A 49 1.62 20.23 -4.06
C ASP A 49 1.98 19.28 -5.20
N PHE A 50 1.12 18.31 -5.44
CA PHE A 50 1.23 17.39 -6.55
C PHE A 50 -0.15 16.80 -6.89
N GLU A 51 -0.28 16.34 -8.13
CA GLU A 51 -1.44 15.59 -8.58
C GLU A 51 -1.02 14.27 -9.25
N ILE A 52 -1.91 13.29 -9.24
CA ILE A 52 -1.67 11.98 -9.85
C ILE A 52 -2.75 11.71 -10.89
N TYR A 53 -2.33 11.57 -12.14
CA TYR A 53 -3.21 11.23 -13.26
C TYR A 53 -2.65 10.11 -14.09
N ALA A 54 -3.50 9.13 -14.44
CA ALA A 54 -3.19 8.05 -15.40
C ALA A 54 -1.81 7.37 -15.18
N GLY A 55 -1.36 7.24 -13.92
CA GLY A 55 -0.08 6.64 -13.58
C GLY A 55 1.14 7.57 -13.63
N GLY A 56 0.95 8.88 -13.82
CA GLY A 56 1.98 9.90 -13.70
C GLY A 56 1.77 10.80 -12.47
N LEU A 57 2.87 11.33 -11.93
CA LEU A 57 2.86 12.34 -10.86
C LEU A 57 3.25 13.70 -11.44
N TYR A 58 2.46 14.72 -11.14
CA TYR A 58 2.57 16.07 -11.67
C TYR A 58 2.87 17.04 -10.54
N THR A 59 3.89 17.87 -10.70
CA THR A 59 4.31 18.83 -9.66
C THR A 59 5.26 19.89 -10.23
N ASP A 60 5.53 20.96 -9.49
CA ASP A 60 6.51 22.01 -9.83
C ASP A 60 7.91 21.73 -9.26
N TYR A 61 8.07 20.69 -8.45
CA TYR A 61 9.37 20.31 -7.90
C TYR A 61 10.27 19.66 -8.97
N THR A 62 11.55 20.05 -9.00
CA THR A 62 12.56 19.51 -9.94
C THR A 62 13.06 18.12 -9.58
N ASP A 63 13.03 17.78 -8.29
CA ASP A 63 13.41 16.47 -7.79
C ASP A 63 12.30 15.93 -6.89
N VAL A 64 11.89 14.68 -7.14
CA VAL A 64 10.78 14.05 -6.43
C VAL A 64 11.18 12.66 -5.96
N TRP A 65 10.90 12.36 -4.69
CA TRP A 65 10.97 11.03 -4.11
C TRP A 65 9.59 10.62 -3.61
N ILE A 66 9.29 9.33 -3.69
CA ILE A 66 8.03 8.80 -3.15
C ILE A 66 8.29 7.63 -2.21
N ASP A 67 7.45 7.53 -1.18
CA ASP A 67 7.22 6.28 -0.46
C ASP A 67 6.00 5.61 -1.05
N TYR A 68 6.15 4.36 -1.46
CA TYR A 68 5.09 3.62 -2.10
C TYR A 68 5.06 2.17 -1.65
N GLN A 69 3.89 1.55 -1.83
CA GLN A 69 3.74 0.13 -1.65
C GLN A 69 4.05 -0.54 -2.98
N PHE A 70 5.05 -1.41 -3.03
CA PHE A 70 5.40 -2.15 -4.24
C PHE A 70 4.76 -3.55 -4.24
N ARG A 71 4.76 -4.20 -5.39
CA ARG A 71 4.35 -5.61 -5.58
C ARG A 71 5.58 -6.53 -5.41
N PRO A 72 5.80 -7.11 -4.22
CA PRO A 72 6.86 -8.10 -4.05
C PRO A 72 6.56 -9.40 -4.78
N GLU A 73 7.62 -10.12 -5.11
CA GLU A 73 7.53 -11.53 -5.52
C GLU A 73 7.03 -12.40 -4.36
N ALA A 74 6.34 -13.50 -4.66
CA ALA A 74 5.81 -14.42 -3.66
C ALA A 74 6.88 -15.02 -2.73
N SER A 75 8.13 -15.15 -3.21
CA SER A 75 9.29 -15.61 -2.43
C SER A 75 9.65 -14.66 -1.27
N LEU A 76 9.29 -13.37 -1.37
CA LEU A 76 9.54 -12.35 -0.36
C LEU A 76 8.40 -12.22 0.65
N PHE A 77 7.32 -12.99 0.51
CA PHE A 77 6.17 -12.90 1.39
C PHE A 77 6.54 -13.46 2.79
N PRO A 78 6.24 -12.72 3.88
CA PRO A 78 6.44 -13.23 5.22
C PRO A 78 5.64 -14.51 5.46
N GLN A 79 6.19 -15.42 6.26
CA GLN A 79 5.59 -16.74 6.48
C GLN A 79 4.16 -16.68 7.07
N TYR A 80 3.87 -15.67 7.91
CA TYR A 80 2.52 -15.47 8.44
C TYR A 80 1.53 -15.08 7.33
N PHE A 81 1.95 -14.26 6.37
CA PHE A 81 1.14 -13.84 5.24
C PHE A 81 0.92 -14.99 4.26
N VAL A 82 1.96 -15.79 4.00
CA VAL A 82 1.86 -17.02 3.21
C VAL A 82 0.84 -17.99 3.83
N ARG A 83 0.84 -18.15 5.15
CA ARG A 83 -0.13 -18.99 5.86
C ARG A 83 -1.56 -18.48 5.70
N LEU A 84 -1.78 -17.18 5.85
CA LEU A 84 -3.07 -16.54 5.60
C LEU A 84 -3.52 -16.77 4.15
N LEU A 85 -2.66 -16.44 3.18
CA LEU A 85 -2.95 -16.56 1.75
C LEU A 85 -3.31 -17.99 1.35
N LYS A 86 -2.54 -18.99 1.81
CA LYS A 86 -2.85 -20.41 1.57
C LYS A 86 -4.23 -20.80 2.11
N THR A 87 -4.60 -20.29 3.29
CA THR A 87 -5.88 -20.61 3.91
C THR A 87 -7.03 -19.91 3.20
N ALA A 88 -6.86 -18.65 2.79
CA ALA A 88 -7.84 -17.92 2.01
C ALA A 88 -8.08 -18.57 0.64
N LEU A 89 -7.00 -18.92 -0.08
CA LEU A 89 -7.11 -19.63 -1.36
C LEU A 89 -7.75 -21.02 -1.21
N ALA A 90 -7.47 -21.73 -0.12
CA ALA A 90 -8.13 -23.00 0.17
C ALA A 90 -9.64 -22.84 0.35
N ALA A 91 -10.13 -21.70 0.86
CA ALA A 91 -11.55 -21.41 0.97
C ALA A 91 -12.20 -21.26 -0.41
N GLU A 92 -11.59 -20.43 -1.28
CA GLU A 92 -12.08 -20.18 -2.64
C GLU A 92 -12.04 -21.43 -3.53
N PHE A 93 -11.06 -22.31 -3.33
CA PHE A 93 -10.90 -23.52 -4.14
C PHE A 93 -11.65 -24.74 -3.60
N ALA A 94 -12.06 -24.75 -2.34
CA ALA A 94 -12.67 -25.93 -1.73
C ALA A 94 -13.98 -26.35 -2.43
N GLU A 95 -14.87 -25.40 -2.71
CA GLU A 95 -16.13 -25.69 -3.41
C GLU A 95 -15.91 -26.16 -4.87
N PRO A 96 -15.26 -25.39 -5.76
CA PRO A 96 -15.13 -25.79 -7.17
C PRO A 96 -14.30 -27.05 -7.40
N ILE A 97 -13.38 -27.40 -6.48
CA ILE A 97 -12.53 -28.60 -6.63
C ILE A 97 -13.14 -29.83 -5.96
N THR A 98 -13.78 -29.66 -4.79
CA THR A 98 -14.20 -30.81 -3.96
C THR A 98 -15.70 -30.94 -3.78
N ASP A 99 -16.48 -30.01 -4.35
CA ASP A 99 -17.95 -29.95 -4.27
C ASP A 99 -18.46 -29.95 -2.81
N GLN A 100 -17.69 -29.34 -1.91
CA GLN A 100 -17.97 -29.32 -0.47
C GLN A 100 -17.93 -27.89 0.08
N ILE A 101 -19.11 -27.29 0.16
CA ILE A 101 -19.31 -25.95 0.74
C ILE A 101 -18.85 -25.88 2.21
N THR A 102 -19.02 -26.96 2.98
CA THR A 102 -18.60 -27.00 4.40
C THR A 102 -17.09 -26.85 4.57
N LYS A 103 -16.28 -27.31 3.61
CA LYS A 103 -14.82 -27.08 3.61
C LYS A 103 -14.50 -25.63 3.23
N ALA A 104 -15.21 -25.06 2.27
CA ALA A 104 -15.08 -23.65 1.90
C ALA A 104 -15.34 -22.76 3.11
N ASP A 105 -16.47 -22.99 3.81
CA ASP A 105 -16.82 -22.27 5.03
C ASP A 105 -15.80 -22.46 6.15
N TYR A 106 -15.29 -23.67 6.36
CA TYR A 106 -14.26 -23.93 7.37
C TYR A 106 -12.98 -23.13 7.13
N PHE A 107 -12.47 -23.14 5.88
CA PHE A 107 -11.28 -22.37 5.53
C PHE A 107 -11.54 -20.87 5.52
N HIS A 108 -12.73 -20.44 5.08
CA HIS A 108 -13.14 -19.03 5.12
C HIS A 108 -13.13 -18.50 6.56
N ASN A 109 -13.78 -19.21 7.49
CA ASN A 109 -13.79 -18.84 8.91
C ASN A 109 -12.39 -18.84 9.52
N ARG A 110 -11.51 -19.78 9.11
CA ARG A 110 -10.13 -19.81 9.59
C ARG A 110 -9.29 -18.65 9.06
N ALA A 111 -9.51 -18.23 7.81
CA ALA A 111 -8.81 -17.11 7.19
C ALA A 111 -9.32 -15.77 7.74
N TYR A 112 -10.62 -15.51 7.61
CA TYR A 112 -11.26 -14.21 7.84
C TYR A 112 -11.96 -14.08 9.19
N GLY A 113 -12.16 -15.17 9.92
CA GLY A 113 -12.95 -15.18 11.16
C GLY A 113 -14.45 -15.28 10.90
N SER A 114 -15.22 -15.06 11.96
CA SER A 114 -16.68 -15.13 11.89
C SER A 114 -17.27 -13.88 11.21
N PRO A 115 -18.51 -13.94 10.68
CA PRO A 115 -19.21 -12.74 10.20
C PRO A 115 -19.34 -11.64 11.27
N SER A 116 -19.46 -12.01 12.56
CA SER A 116 -19.46 -11.05 13.68
C SER A 116 -18.15 -10.27 13.84
N ASP A 117 -17.04 -10.77 13.29
CA ASP A 117 -15.75 -10.08 13.27
C ASP A 117 -15.60 -9.17 12.04
N ASN A 118 -16.66 -8.97 11.24
CA ASN A 118 -16.62 -8.25 9.97
C ASN A 118 -15.49 -8.73 9.04
N MET A 119 -15.25 -10.06 9.01
CA MET A 119 -14.17 -10.69 8.22
C MET A 119 -12.75 -10.21 8.57
N ARG A 120 -12.55 -9.67 9.78
CA ARG A 120 -11.25 -9.23 10.31
C ARG A 120 -10.76 -10.10 11.47
N GLY A 121 -11.31 -11.30 11.63
CA GLY A 121 -10.89 -12.30 12.60
C GLY A 121 -9.84 -13.26 12.05
N GLY A 122 -9.81 -14.48 12.58
CA GLY A 122 -8.98 -15.57 12.04
C GLY A 122 -7.49 -15.23 11.89
N LEU A 123 -6.90 -15.70 10.77
CA LEU A 123 -5.52 -15.39 10.39
C LEU A 123 -5.34 -13.94 9.89
N VAL A 124 -6.39 -13.30 9.38
CA VAL A 124 -6.37 -11.87 9.00
C VAL A 124 -6.02 -11.02 10.21
N ARG A 125 -6.66 -11.26 11.36
CA ARG A 125 -6.35 -10.55 12.61
C ARG A 125 -4.89 -10.70 13.01
N VAL A 126 -4.36 -11.92 12.93
CA VAL A 126 -2.97 -12.20 13.28
C VAL A 126 -2.02 -11.45 12.35
N ALA A 127 -2.26 -11.49 11.03
CA ALA A 127 -1.45 -10.78 10.06
C ALA A 127 -1.50 -9.27 10.26
N ILE A 128 -2.69 -8.69 10.47
CA ILE A 128 -2.86 -7.25 10.76
C ILE A 128 -2.09 -6.84 12.01
N ASN A 129 -2.16 -7.64 13.08
CA ASN A 129 -1.46 -7.32 14.32
C ASN A 129 0.07 -7.35 14.15
N ILE A 130 0.60 -8.35 13.42
CA ILE A 130 2.03 -8.44 13.12
C ILE A 130 2.48 -7.25 12.26
N ASP A 131 1.77 -6.98 11.15
CA ASP A 131 2.08 -5.84 10.28
C ASP A 131 1.94 -4.49 11.00
N GLY A 132 1.01 -4.39 11.95
CA GLY A 132 0.81 -3.21 12.79
C GLY A 132 1.96 -2.99 13.78
N GLN A 133 2.51 -4.05 14.37
CA GLN A 133 3.67 -3.97 15.26
C GLN A 133 4.95 -3.57 14.52
N ASP A 134 5.11 -4.01 13.27
CA ASP A 134 6.26 -3.66 12.44
C ASP A 134 6.28 -2.20 11.97
N ARG A 135 5.20 -1.45 12.19
CA ARG A 135 5.09 -0.04 11.79
C ARG A 135 5.26 0.87 13.00
N PRO A 136 6.32 1.71 13.06
CA PRO A 136 6.44 2.70 14.12
C PRO A 136 5.27 3.70 14.06
N SER A 137 4.90 4.25 15.22
CA SER A 137 3.85 5.26 15.30
C SER A 137 4.21 6.45 14.41
N GLN A 138 3.33 6.77 13.44
CA GLN A 138 3.49 7.98 12.66
C GLN A 138 3.07 9.17 13.53
N GLN A 139 4.02 10.04 13.87
CA GLN A 139 3.72 11.29 14.54
C GLN A 139 2.96 12.19 13.56
N ILE A 140 1.79 12.68 13.97
CA ILE A 140 1.08 13.73 13.25
C ILE A 140 1.87 15.02 13.49
N GLN A 141 2.73 15.39 12.55
CA GLN A 141 3.62 16.55 12.70
C GLN A 141 2.94 17.87 12.38
N GLU A 142 1.85 17.86 11.61
CA GLU A 142 1.14 19.07 11.20
C GLU A 142 -0.37 18.94 11.35
N PHE A 143 -0.98 19.95 11.97
CA PHE A 143 -2.42 20.11 12.06
C PHE A 143 -2.83 21.19 11.08
N PRO A 144 -3.47 20.87 9.93
CA PRO A 144 -3.86 21.88 8.94
C PRO A 144 -4.89 22.90 9.46
N ILE A 145 -5.42 22.69 10.67
CA ILE A 145 -6.34 23.60 11.36
C ILE A 145 -5.60 24.69 12.17
N THR A 146 -4.30 24.52 12.48
CA THR A 146 -3.55 25.50 13.29
C THR A 146 -2.79 26.55 12.46
N ASP A 147 -2.63 26.35 11.15
CA ASP A 147 -1.95 27.27 10.23
C ASP A 147 -2.84 28.38 9.66
N VAL A 148 -4.10 28.45 10.09
CA VAL A 148 -4.98 29.60 9.81
C VAL A 148 -4.91 30.57 10.99
N ARG A 149 -3.93 31.46 10.98
CA ARG A 149 -3.88 32.65 11.85
C ARG A 149 -3.53 33.89 11.06
#